data_AF-A0A9N7VIF5-F1
#
_entry.id   AF-A0A9N7VIF5-F1
#
_cell.length_a   1.000
_cell.length_b   1.000
_cell.length_c   1.000
_cell.angle_alpha   90.00
_cell.angle_beta   90.00
_cell.angle_gamma   90.00
#
_symmetry.space_group_name_H-M   'P 1'
#
loop_
_entity.id
_entity.type
_entity.pdbx_description
1 polymer ?
#
loop_
_entity_poly.entity_id
_entity_poly.type
_entity_poly.pdbx_seq_one_letter_code
_entity_poly.pdbx_strand_id
1 'polypeptide(L)' 'MEGIFIGVLCLSGCLTFSTGLLHQYHFVSDAMTWTEAQSYCREKYTDLATIENTEEIKKLKDTFSAAGHISKT' A
#
# COMPACT_ATOMS: atom_id res chain seq x y z
N MET A 1 -4.32 -43.09 9.34
CA MET A 1 -4.03 -42.07 10.37
C MET A 1 -3.27 -40.89 9.79
N GLU A 2 -2.47 -41.08 8.73
CA GLU A 2 -1.82 -40.00 7.96
C GLU A 2 -2.76 -38.98 7.28
N GLY A 3 -3.93 -39.41 6.80
CA GLY A 3 -4.86 -38.52 6.08
C GLY A 3 -5.62 -37.52 6.97
N ILE A 4 -5.71 -37.78 8.28
CA ILE A 4 -6.39 -36.89 9.24
C ILE A 4 -5.50 -35.66 9.52
N PHE A 5 -4.19 -35.86 9.61
CA PHE A 5 -3.23 -34.76 9.83
C PHE A 5 -3.18 -33.77 8.67
N ILE A 6 -3.28 -34.25 7.42
CA ILE A 6 -3.35 -33.40 6.23
C ILE A 6 -4.66 -32.59 6.21
N GLY A 7 -5.78 -33.22 6.58
CA GLY A 7 -7.08 -32.55 6.68
C GLY A 7 -7.12 -31.45 7.75
N VAL A 8 -6.44 -31.66 8.88
CA VAL A 8 -6.34 -30.68 9.98
C VAL A 8 -5.44 -29.49 9.59
N LEU A 9 -4.33 -29.74 8.86
CA LEU A 9 -3.46 -28.68 8.37
C LEU A 9 -4.20 -27.71 7.43
N CYS A 10 -5.01 -28.25 6.51
CA CYS A 10 -5.81 -27.46 5.57
C CYS A 10 -6.87 -26.59 6.26
N LEU A 11 -7.48 -27.05 7.37
CA LEU A 11 -8.47 -26.27 8.12
C LEU A 11 -7.84 -25.15 8.97
N SER A 12 -6.63 -25.36 9.47
CA SER A 12 -5.89 -24.33 10.21
C SER A 12 -5.29 -23.24 9.31
N GLY A 13 -4.98 -23.57 8.05
CA GLY A 13 -4.39 -22.63 7.07
C GLY A 13 -5.38 -21.66 6.43
N CYS A 14 -6.70 -21.89 6.55
CA CYS A 14 -7.72 -21.02 5.97
C CYS A 14 -8.02 -19.76 6.82
N LEU A 15 -7.58 -19.69 8.06
CA LEU A 15 -7.93 -18.58 8.97
C LEU A 15 -6.91 -17.42 8.98
N THR A 16 -5.81 -17.51 8.22
CA THR A 16 -4.75 -16.47 8.26
C THR A 16 -4.58 -15.68 6.98
N PHE A 17 -5.44 -15.83 5.96
CA PHE A 17 -5.38 -15.02 4.74
C PHE A 17 -6.55 -14.04 4.66
N SER A 18 -6.63 -13.12 5.61
CA SER A 18 -7.45 -11.91 5.49
C SER A 18 -6.68 -10.71 6.02
N THR A 19 -5.55 -10.39 5.40
CA THR A 19 -5.04 -9.02 5.40
C THR A 19 -5.80 -8.27 4.29
N GLY A 20 -7.04 -7.90 4.58
CA GLY A 20 -7.86 -7.12 3.66
C GLY A 20 -7.25 -5.73 3.43
N LEU A 21 -6.90 -5.45 2.16
CA LEU A 21 -7.03 -4.17 1.46
C LEU A 21 -6.63 -2.87 2.19
N LEU A 22 -5.62 -2.89 3.07
CA LEU A 22 -5.11 -1.65 3.65
C LEU A 22 -4.08 -1.04 2.68
N HIS A 23 -4.55 -0.12 1.83
CA HIS A 23 -3.67 0.66 0.96
C HIS A 23 -2.76 1.53 1.81
N GLN A 24 -1.47 1.24 1.79
CA GLN A 24 -0.43 2.04 2.45
C GLN A 24 0.25 2.93 1.42
N TYR A 25 0.18 4.24 1.63
CA TYR A 25 0.77 5.23 0.74
C TYR A 25 2.13 5.70 1.27
N HIS A 26 3.12 5.75 0.39
CA HIS A 26 4.46 6.26 0.69
C HIS A 26 4.73 7.49 -0.16
N PHE A 27 5.05 8.61 0.50
CA PHE A 27 5.44 9.84 -0.19
C PHE A 27 6.94 9.87 -0.44
N VAL A 28 7.33 10.19 -1.67
CA VAL A 28 8.73 10.34 -2.10
C VAL A 28 8.87 11.76 -2.66
N SER A 29 9.78 12.55 -2.09
CA SER A 29 9.93 13.97 -2.43
C SER A 29 10.91 14.24 -3.58
N ASP A 30 11.55 13.20 -4.12
CA ASP A 30 12.60 13.33 -5.12
C ASP A 30 12.02 13.75 -6.48
N ALA A 31 12.71 14.65 -7.17
CA ALA A 31 12.33 15.09 -8.51
C ALA A 31 12.71 14.01 -9.53
N MET A 32 11.70 13.40 -10.15
CA MET A 32 11.84 12.35 -11.17
C MET A 32 10.87 12.58 -12.31
N THR A 33 11.17 12.11 -13.52
CA THR A 33 10.17 12.01 -14.59
C THR A 33 9.11 10.96 -14.23
N TRP A 34 7.95 11.02 -14.88
CA TRP A 34 6.85 10.08 -14.59
C TRP A 34 7.27 8.60 -14.76
N THR A 35 8.01 8.30 -15.82
CA THR A 35 8.50 6.94 -16.09
C THR A 35 9.52 6.49 -15.03
N GLU A 36 10.43 7.37 -14.63
CA GLU A 36 11.41 7.07 -13.57
C GLU A 36 10.70 6.84 -12.23
N ALA A 37 9.74 7.68 -11.86
CA ALA A 37 8.95 7.52 -10.63
C ALA A 37 8.17 6.20 -10.63
N GLN A 38 7.56 5.83 -11.75
CA GLN A 38 6.87 4.55 -11.89
C GLN A 38 7.83 3.37 -11.75
N SER A 39 8.96 3.38 -12.45
CA SER A 39 9.98 2.35 -12.34
C SER A 39 10.51 2.24 -10.90
N TYR A 40 10.77 3.37 -10.25
CA TYR A 40 11.22 3.43 -8.86
C TYR A 40 10.20 2.82 -7.90
N CYS A 41 8.92 3.19 -8.01
CA CYS A 41 7.86 2.64 -7.15
C CYS A 41 7.66 1.14 -7.36
N ARG A 42 7.82 0.63 -8.58
CA ARG A 42 7.75 -0.82 -8.87
C ARG A 42 8.97 -1.59 -8.38
N GLU A 43 10.12 -0.94 -8.30
CA GLU A 43 11.34 -1.55 -7.78
C GLU A 43 11.38 -1.59 -6.25
N LYS A 44 10.91 -0.52 -5.59
CA LYS A 44 10.99 -0.35 -4.13
C LYS A 44 9.69 -0.66 -3.37
N TYR A 45 8.54 -0.54 -4.03
CA TYR A 45 7.21 -0.66 -3.44
C TYR A 45 6.29 -1.50 -4.37
N THR A 46 5.02 -1.11 -4.51
CA THR A 46 4.06 -1.76 -5.42
C THR A 46 3.99 -1.05 -6.77
N ASP A 47 3.44 0.16 -6.81
CA ASP A 47 3.37 1.02 -8.00
C ASP A 47 3.06 2.47 -7.56
N LEU A 48 2.98 3.39 -8.51
CA LEU A 48 2.43 4.72 -8.26
C LEU A 48 0.99 4.60 -7.74
N ALA A 49 0.69 5.43 -6.74
CA ALA A 49 -0.64 5.51 -6.17
C ALA A 49 -1.67 6.00 -7.20
N THR A 50 -2.64 5.15 -7.54
CA THR A 50 -3.84 5.59 -8.27
C THR A 50 -4.83 6.15 -7.26
N ILE A 51 -5.19 7.43 -7.41
CA ILE A 51 -6.18 8.05 -6.53
C ILE A 51 -7.47 8.23 -7.31
N GLU A 52 -8.45 7.37 -7.05
CA GLU A 52 -9.74 7.36 -7.75
C GLU A 52 -10.78 8.27 -7.09
N ASN A 53 -10.60 8.60 -5.81
CA ASN A 53 -11.55 9.36 -5.02
C ASN A 53 -10.92 10.66 -4.47
N THR A 54 -11.51 11.81 -4.80
CA THR A 54 -11.05 13.14 -4.35
C THR A 54 -11.12 13.32 -2.84
N GLU A 55 -11.95 12.55 -2.16
CA GLU A 55 -12.13 12.55 -0.72
C GLU A 55 -10.94 11.89 -0.02
N GLU A 56 -10.29 10.90 -0.67
CA GLU A 56 -9.04 10.31 -0.20
C GLU A 56 -7.87 11.29 -0.37
N ILE A 57 -7.85 12.08 -1.46
CA ILE A 57 -6.86 13.15 -1.67
C ILE A 57 -6.97 14.18 -0.54
N LYS A 58 -8.19 14.57 -0.15
CA LYS A 58 -8.39 15.54 0.93
C LYS A 58 -7.86 15.00 2.26
N LYS A 59 -8.16 13.74 2.58
CA LYS A 59 -7.66 13.08 3.80
C LYS A 59 -6.13 12.92 3.80
N LEU A 60 -5.53 12.58 2.67
CA LEU A 60 -4.07 12.56 2.49
C LEU A 60 -3.46 13.96 2.69
N LYS A 61 -4.00 14.99 2.03
CA LYS A 61 -3.54 16.38 2.16
C LYS A 61 -3.63 16.91 3.59
N ASP A 62 -4.73 16.63 4.28
CA ASP A 62 -4.92 17.06 5.67
C ASP A 62 -3.90 16.36 6.60
N THR A 63 -3.59 15.09 6.32
CA THR A 63 -2.55 14.33 7.05
C THR A 63 -1.14 14.86 6.77
N PHE A 64 -0.80 15.23 5.53
CA PHE A 64 0.49 15.86 5.21
C PHE A 64 0.62 17.28 5.79
N SER A 65 -0.49 18.01 5.88
CA SER A 65 -0.57 19.33 6.53
C SER A 65 -0.34 19.22 8.04
N ALA A 66 -0.91 18.19 8.68
CA ALA A 66 -0.71 17.89 10.10
C ALA A 66 0.69 17.34 10.40
N ALA A 67 1.27 16.57 9.47
CA ALA A 67 2.61 16.00 9.58
C ALA A 67 3.74 16.98 9.19
N GLY A 68 3.42 18.25 8.88
CA GLY A 68 4.43 19.31 8.74
C GLY A 68 5.34 19.19 7.52
N HIS A 69 4.92 18.49 6.46
CA HIS A 69 5.66 18.47 5.20
C HIS A 69 4.77 18.92 4.05
N ILE A 70 4.53 20.23 3.98
CA ILE A 70 4.17 20.90 2.72
C ILE A 70 5.36 21.78 2.35
N SER A 71 6.07 21.34 1.32
CA SER A 71 6.96 22.21 0.54
C SER A 71 6.18 23.48 0.19
N LYS A 72 6.62 24.62 0.71
CA LYS A 72 6.16 25.92 0.24
C LYS A 72 6.39 26.00 -1.26
N THR A 73 5.33 26.31 -2.00
CA THR A 73 5.40 27.02 -3.28
C THR A 73 4.47 28.21 -3.16
#